data_AF-A0A2I0NFF5-F1
#
_entry.id   AF-A0A2I0NFF5-F1
#
_cell.length_a   1.000
_cell.length_b   1.000
_cell.length_c   1.000
_cell.angle_alpha   90.00
_cell.angle_beta   90.00
_cell.angle_gamma   90.00
#
_symmetry.space_group_name_H-M   'P 1'
#
loop_
_entity.id
_entity.type
_entity.pdbx_description
1 polymer ?
#
loop_
_entity_poly.entity_id
_entity_poly.type
_entity_poly.pdbx_seq_one_letter_code
_entity_poly.pdbx_strand_id
1 'polypeptide(L)'
;MDPFHEKEDVKKEDGRSRISSSALAAFGTLATITIVVITQNYWDDATIKILLFSMFIVLILGFYGHGMHSFFKNYLKKRNDNKLAKLHFKSFRSLVIRFKEFTENSGNIQSVLHYIKNNTPEPNPYNQINVIWPTFIQDRYNFYNERLNQFNETKDSLVSLANEFESILDMYDTLYIKDPVNSIRKIGRDEVSLQFKESYNNARQKYIAFLMDYNKFAKIANEDLVEKKDSFGIGPTLLFRDFFDSPEEL
;
A
#
# COMPACT_ATOMS: atom_id res chain seq x y z
N MET A 1 28.54 -1.61 -37.34
CA MET A 1 27.74 -1.07 -38.46
C MET A 1 26.64 -2.08 -38.70
N ASP A 2 25.50 -1.83 -38.09
CA ASP A 2 24.23 -2.55 -38.27
C ASP A 2 23.15 -1.48 -38.42
N PRO A 3 22.14 -1.68 -39.27
CA PRO A 3 21.33 -0.60 -39.80
C PRO A 3 20.24 -0.16 -38.84
N PHE A 4 20.00 1.15 -38.89
CA PHE A 4 18.90 1.91 -38.32
C PHE A 4 17.57 1.13 -38.25
N HIS A 5 17.10 0.89 -37.03
CA HIS A 5 15.69 0.63 -36.78
C HIS A 5 14.94 1.96 -36.79
N GLU A 6 14.30 2.22 -37.93
CA GLU A 6 13.28 3.23 -38.14
C GLU A 6 12.13 3.01 -37.15
N LYS A 7 11.95 3.97 -36.23
CA LYS A 7 10.80 4.00 -35.33
C LYS A 7 9.64 4.61 -36.10
N GLU A 8 8.64 3.81 -36.40
CA GLU A 8 7.33 4.30 -36.82
C GLU A 8 6.70 5.11 -35.67
N ASP A 9 6.63 6.42 -35.86
CA ASP A 9 5.81 7.31 -35.06
C ASP A 9 4.33 7.00 -35.30
N VAL A 10 3.75 6.15 -34.45
CA VAL A 10 2.30 5.99 -34.36
C VAL A 10 1.72 7.29 -33.78
N LYS A 11 1.33 8.19 -34.67
CA LYS A 11 0.42 9.31 -34.38
C LYS A 11 -0.83 8.76 -33.70
N LYS A 12 -0.92 8.93 -32.38
CA LYS A 12 -2.16 8.83 -31.63
C LYS A 12 -3.04 10.01 -32.03
N GLU A 13 -3.89 9.80 -33.03
CA GLU A 13 -4.96 10.73 -33.35
C GLU A 13 -5.92 10.88 -32.17
N ASP A 14 -6.23 12.14 -31.91
CA ASP A 14 -7.08 12.68 -30.86
C ASP A 14 -8.45 12.01 -30.74
N GLY A 15 -8.63 11.23 -29.66
CA GLY A 15 -9.95 10.96 -29.08
C GLY A 15 -10.64 12.20 -28.51
N ARG A 16 -9.97 13.36 -28.50
CA ARG A 16 -10.51 14.67 -28.09
C ARG A 16 -11.46 15.28 -29.11
N SER A 17 -11.35 14.96 -30.40
CA SER A 17 -12.18 15.60 -31.45
C SER A 17 -13.61 15.04 -31.51
N ARG A 18 -13.82 13.75 -31.23
CA ARG A 18 -15.13 13.09 -31.39
C ARG A 18 -16.17 13.43 -30.34
N ILE A 19 -15.79 13.78 -29.11
CA ILE A 19 -16.75 14.18 -28.07
C ILE A 19 -17.20 15.64 -28.29
N SER A 20 -16.34 16.48 -28.88
CA SER A 20 -16.71 17.86 -29.21
C SER A 20 -17.71 17.95 -30.37
N SER A 21 -17.61 17.07 -31.39
CA SER A 21 -18.44 17.17 -32.59
C SER A 21 -19.89 16.74 -32.35
N SER A 22 -20.13 15.72 -31.51
CA SER A 22 -21.48 15.26 -31.19
C SER A 22 -22.22 16.22 -30.26
N ALA A 23 -21.51 16.84 -29.30
CA ALA A 23 -22.07 17.89 -28.45
C ALA A 23 -22.43 19.13 -29.27
N LEU A 24 -21.54 19.60 -30.16
CA LEU A 24 -21.81 20.73 -31.06
C LEU A 24 -22.99 20.45 -32.00
N ALA A 25 -23.12 19.22 -32.53
CA ALA A 25 -24.27 18.83 -33.34
C ALA A 25 -25.58 18.81 -32.53
N ALA A 26 -25.54 18.35 -31.27
CA ALA A 26 -26.69 18.38 -30.36
C ALA A 26 -27.10 19.82 -29.99
N PHE A 27 -26.14 20.72 -29.76
CA PHE A 27 -26.40 22.15 -29.54
C PHE A 27 -26.97 22.82 -30.79
N GLY A 28 -26.43 22.51 -31.97
CA GLY A 28 -26.94 23.03 -33.25
C GLY A 28 -28.37 22.60 -33.51
N THR A 29 -28.68 21.31 -33.33
CA THR A 29 -30.04 20.77 -33.51
C THR A 29 -31.04 21.35 -32.52
N LEU A 30 -30.69 21.45 -31.23
CA LEU A 30 -31.53 22.09 -30.21
C LEU A 30 -31.77 23.58 -30.51
N ALA A 31 -30.76 24.31 -30.96
CA ALA A 31 -30.91 25.71 -31.35
C ALA A 31 -31.84 25.88 -32.56
N THR A 32 -31.71 25.05 -33.60
CA THR A 32 -32.64 25.07 -34.75
C THR A 32 -34.06 24.68 -34.37
N ILE A 33 -34.25 23.67 -33.51
CA ILE A 33 -35.59 23.28 -33.03
C ILE A 33 -36.20 24.46 -32.26
N THR A 34 -35.43 25.12 -31.39
CA THR A 34 -35.88 26.27 -30.60
C THR A 34 -36.27 27.44 -31.50
N ILE A 35 -35.47 27.75 -32.53
CA ILE A 35 -35.76 28.82 -33.49
C ILE A 35 -37.03 28.51 -34.30
N VAL A 36 -37.15 27.30 -34.86
CA VAL A 36 -38.33 26.86 -35.63
C VAL A 36 -39.60 26.92 -34.77
N VAL A 37 -39.49 26.51 -33.52
CA VAL A 37 -40.54 26.53 -32.52
C VAL A 37 -40.99 27.96 -32.15
N ILE A 38 -40.05 28.89 -31.95
CA ILE A 38 -40.33 30.30 -31.66
C ILE A 38 -41.07 30.97 -32.83
N THR A 39 -40.72 30.64 -34.08
CA THR A 39 -41.40 31.18 -35.27
C THR A 39 -42.84 30.71 -35.46
N GLN A 40 -43.30 29.64 -34.79
CA GLN A 40 -44.67 29.10 -34.95
C GLN A 40 -45.70 29.66 -33.96
N ASN A 41 -45.30 30.61 -33.09
CA ASN A 41 -46.14 31.62 -32.45
C ASN A 41 -47.44 31.17 -31.73
N TYR A 42 -47.44 30.08 -30.96
CA TYR A 42 -48.42 29.80 -29.91
C TYR A 42 -47.81 28.89 -28.82
N TRP A 43 -47.20 29.47 -27.78
CA TRP A 43 -46.69 28.70 -26.65
C TRP A 43 -47.37 29.16 -25.37
N ASP A 44 -47.99 28.21 -24.68
CA ASP A 44 -48.42 28.39 -23.29
C ASP A 44 -47.16 28.60 -22.42
N ASP A 45 -47.28 29.40 -21.35
CA ASP A 45 -46.18 29.77 -20.46
C ASP A 45 -45.46 28.53 -19.89
N ALA A 46 -46.20 27.44 -19.69
CA ALA A 46 -45.66 26.14 -19.28
C ALA A 46 -44.63 25.58 -20.27
N THR A 47 -44.87 25.71 -21.57
CA THR A 47 -44.01 25.11 -22.60
C THR A 47 -42.70 25.89 -22.76
N ILE A 48 -42.74 27.21 -22.59
CA ILE A 48 -41.53 28.06 -22.54
C ILE A 48 -40.67 27.71 -21.30
N LYS A 49 -41.31 27.54 -20.14
CA LYS A 49 -40.62 27.15 -18.90
C LYS A 49 -39.93 25.79 -19.00
N ILE A 50 -40.58 24.80 -19.62
CA ILE A 50 -39.98 23.46 -19.84
C ILE A 50 -38.75 23.56 -20.76
N LEU A 51 -38.82 24.37 -21.82
CA LEU A 51 -37.71 24.55 -22.76
C LEU A 51 -36.52 25.30 -22.13
N LEU A 52 -36.78 26.34 -21.34
CA LEU A 52 -35.73 27.03 -20.58
C LEU A 52 -35.08 26.10 -19.54
N PHE A 53 -35.88 25.27 -18.86
CA PHE A 53 -35.38 24.30 -17.90
C PHE A 53 -34.53 23.20 -18.57
N SER A 54 -34.94 22.69 -19.74
CA SER A 54 -34.16 21.70 -20.48
C SER A 54 -32.83 22.30 -21.00
N MET A 55 -32.85 23.53 -21.52
CA MET A 55 -31.64 24.24 -21.94
C MET A 55 -30.69 24.49 -20.76
N PHE A 56 -31.23 24.84 -19.59
CA PHE A 56 -30.46 24.97 -18.35
C PHE A 56 -29.81 23.66 -17.91
N ILE A 57 -30.53 22.53 -17.98
CA ILE A 57 -29.97 21.19 -17.70
C ILE A 57 -28.84 20.86 -18.68
N VAL A 58 -29.03 21.09 -19.98
CA VAL A 58 -28.00 20.81 -20.99
C VAL A 58 -26.75 21.67 -20.75
N LEU A 59 -26.91 22.94 -20.37
CA LEU A 59 -25.78 23.80 -20.00
C LEU A 59 -25.06 23.27 -18.75
N ILE A 60 -25.79 22.89 -17.69
CA ILE A 60 -25.18 22.29 -16.50
C ILE A 60 -24.41 21.02 -16.87
N LEU A 61 -25.00 20.12 -17.67
CA LEU A 61 -24.34 18.89 -18.08
C LEU A 61 -23.15 19.15 -19.03
N GLY A 62 -23.22 20.17 -19.89
CA GLY A 62 -22.13 20.56 -20.78
C GLY A 62 -20.93 21.14 -20.02
N PHE A 63 -21.18 22.06 -19.07
CA PHE A 63 -20.12 22.70 -18.29
C PHE A 63 -19.59 21.82 -17.16
N TYR A 64 -20.47 21.11 -16.44
CA TYR A 64 -20.11 20.33 -15.26
C TYR A 64 -20.06 18.82 -15.50
N GLY A 65 -20.54 18.30 -16.62
CA GLY A 65 -20.61 16.86 -16.88
C GLY A 65 -19.24 16.17 -16.83
N HIS A 66 -18.18 16.83 -17.32
CA HIS A 66 -16.82 16.30 -17.20
C HIS A 66 -16.35 16.23 -15.74
N GLY A 67 -16.59 17.29 -14.97
CA GLY A 67 -16.26 17.34 -13.54
C GLY A 67 -17.06 16.31 -12.73
N MET A 68 -18.36 16.19 -13.00
CA MET A 68 -19.24 15.20 -12.37
C MET A 68 -18.81 13.78 -12.73
N HIS A 69 -18.50 13.48 -14.00
CA HIS A 69 -18.04 12.15 -14.42
C HIS A 69 -16.73 11.76 -13.70
N SER A 70 -15.76 12.68 -13.64
CA SER A 70 -14.51 12.47 -12.91
C SER A 70 -14.76 12.24 -11.41
N PHE A 71 -15.63 13.06 -10.80
CA PHE A 71 -16.01 12.92 -9.39
C PHE A 71 -16.67 11.57 -9.09
N PHE A 72 -17.65 11.15 -9.90
CA PHE A 72 -18.32 9.85 -9.76
C PHE A 72 -17.34 8.69 -9.95
N LYS A 73 -16.45 8.75 -10.95
CA LYS A 73 -15.42 7.74 -11.17
C LYS A 73 -14.49 7.62 -9.95
N ASN A 74 -14.02 8.75 -9.43
CA ASN A 74 -13.16 8.78 -8.23
C ASN A 74 -13.89 8.28 -6.98
N TYR A 75 -15.16 8.62 -6.82
CA TYR A 75 -15.98 8.15 -5.70
C TYR A 75 -16.19 6.62 -5.75
N LEU A 76 -16.58 6.08 -6.91
CA LEU A 76 -16.76 4.65 -7.10
C LEU A 76 -15.45 3.88 -6.88
N LYS A 77 -14.35 4.41 -7.41
CA LYS A 77 -13.02 3.87 -7.16
C LYS A 77 -12.67 3.86 -5.68
N LYS A 78 -12.80 5.01 -4.98
CA LYS A 78 -12.53 5.10 -3.54
C LYS A 78 -13.36 4.11 -2.73
N ARG A 79 -14.64 3.93 -3.11
CA ARG A 79 -15.52 2.94 -2.49
C ARG A 79 -15.03 1.51 -2.72
N ASN A 80 -14.55 1.19 -3.92
CA ASN A 80 -13.97 -0.11 -4.24
C ASN A 80 -12.66 -0.36 -3.49
N ASP A 81 -11.74 0.60 -3.49
CA ASP A 81 -10.48 0.56 -2.75
C ASP A 81 -10.72 0.35 -1.24
N ASN A 82 -11.67 1.06 -0.64
CA ASN A 82 -12.03 0.88 0.77
C ASN A 82 -12.64 -0.51 1.03
N LYS A 83 -13.43 -1.05 0.09
CA LYS A 83 -13.96 -2.41 0.21
C LYS A 83 -12.84 -3.45 0.18
N LEU A 84 -11.86 -3.30 -0.71
CA LEU A 84 -10.68 -4.17 -0.76
C LEU A 84 -9.83 -4.03 0.52
N ALA A 85 -9.63 -2.80 1.00
CA ALA A 85 -8.89 -2.55 2.24
C ALA A 85 -9.50 -3.29 3.44
N LYS A 86 -10.84 -3.33 3.56
CA LYS A 86 -11.53 -4.14 4.59
C LYS A 86 -11.19 -5.63 4.50
N LEU A 87 -11.13 -6.18 3.28
CA LEU A 87 -10.82 -7.58 3.06
C LEU A 87 -9.37 -7.89 3.45
N HIS A 88 -8.42 -7.07 2.99
CA HIS A 88 -7.00 -7.23 3.33
C HIS A 88 -6.70 -6.99 4.81
N PHE A 89 -7.44 -6.10 5.47
CA PHE A 89 -7.23 -5.80 6.89
C PHE A 89 -7.35 -7.04 7.78
N LYS A 90 -8.23 -7.99 7.47
CA LYS A 90 -8.35 -9.23 8.24
C LYS A 90 -7.06 -10.06 8.18
N SER A 91 -6.49 -10.21 6.98
CA SER A 91 -5.22 -10.93 6.77
C SER A 91 -4.05 -10.19 7.40
N PHE A 92 -4.01 -8.87 7.24
CA PHE A 92 -3.01 -8.01 7.86
C PHE A 92 -3.04 -8.09 9.39
N ARG A 93 -4.22 -7.98 10.00
CA ARG A 93 -4.39 -8.10 11.45
C ARG A 93 -3.89 -9.46 11.97
N SER A 94 -4.17 -10.54 11.24
CA SER A 94 -3.66 -11.87 11.57
C SER A 94 -2.13 -11.93 11.53
N LEU A 95 -1.48 -11.30 10.55
CA LEU A 95 -0.01 -11.18 10.49
C LEU A 95 0.54 -10.44 11.71
N VAL A 96 -0.05 -9.29 12.03
CA VAL A 96 0.35 -8.48 13.19
C VAL A 96 0.25 -9.28 14.49
N ILE A 97 -0.84 -10.02 14.69
CA ILE A 97 -1.03 -10.88 15.87
C ILE A 97 0.03 -11.99 15.92
N ARG A 98 0.30 -12.67 14.80
CA ARG A 98 1.34 -13.71 14.75
C ARG A 98 2.74 -13.16 15.04
N PHE A 99 3.03 -11.92 14.62
CA PHE A 99 4.28 -11.25 14.98
C PHE A 99 4.37 -11.02 16.49
N LYS A 100 3.29 -10.55 17.13
CA LYS A 100 3.22 -10.42 18.58
C LYS A 100 3.54 -11.73 19.28
N GLU A 101 2.83 -12.80 18.91
CA GLU A 101 3.01 -14.14 19.46
C GLU A 101 4.46 -14.61 19.29
N PHE A 102 5.07 -14.36 18.12
CA PHE A 102 6.48 -14.64 17.90
C PHE A 102 7.37 -13.88 18.89
N THR A 103 7.17 -12.58 19.08
CA THR A 103 7.98 -11.75 19.99
C THR A 103 7.74 -12.01 21.49
N GLU A 104 6.65 -12.65 21.87
CA GLU A 104 6.36 -13.01 23.27
C GLU A 104 6.88 -14.42 23.64
N ASN A 105 7.07 -15.29 22.65
CA ASN A 105 7.55 -16.65 22.87
C ASN A 105 9.05 -16.69 23.26
N SER A 106 9.40 -17.50 24.25
CA SER A 106 10.78 -17.68 24.75
C SER A 106 11.80 -18.24 23.72
N GLY A 107 11.32 -18.72 22.57
CA GLY A 107 12.13 -19.24 21.47
C GLY A 107 12.30 -18.26 20.31
N ASN A 108 12.22 -16.96 20.56
CA ASN A 108 12.46 -15.91 19.56
C ASN A 108 13.93 -15.44 19.55
N ILE A 109 14.30 -14.67 18.54
CA ILE A 109 15.70 -14.28 18.30
C ILE A 109 16.23 -13.47 19.50
N GLN A 110 15.42 -12.56 20.01
CA GLN A 110 15.78 -11.73 21.14
C GLN A 110 16.08 -12.55 22.41
N SER A 111 15.22 -13.52 22.76
CA SER A 111 15.44 -14.39 23.91
C SER A 111 16.74 -15.18 23.77
N VAL A 112 17.04 -15.67 22.56
CA VAL A 112 18.29 -16.38 22.28
C VAL A 112 19.50 -15.47 22.47
N LEU A 113 19.49 -14.24 21.94
CA LEU A 113 20.61 -13.31 22.09
C LEU A 113 20.80 -12.87 23.55
N HIS A 114 19.71 -12.65 24.27
CA HIS A 114 19.77 -12.35 25.70
C HIS A 114 20.32 -13.55 26.50
N TYR A 115 20.02 -14.78 26.08
CA TYR A 115 20.58 -15.99 26.67
C TYR A 115 22.10 -16.09 26.41
N ILE A 116 22.55 -15.90 25.17
CA ILE A 116 23.97 -15.90 24.78
C ILE A 116 24.77 -14.89 25.62
N LYS A 117 24.25 -13.66 25.74
CA LYS A 117 24.89 -12.59 26.51
C LYS A 117 25.10 -12.97 27.98
N ASN A 118 24.11 -13.59 28.62
CA ASN A 118 24.10 -13.80 30.07
C ASN A 118 24.55 -15.18 30.54
N ASN A 119 24.61 -16.19 29.66
CA ASN A 119 24.88 -17.59 30.03
C ASN A 119 26.18 -18.14 29.42
N THR A 120 27.02 -17.28 28.85
CA THR A 120 28.36 -17.69 28.42
C THR A 120 29.32 -17.67 29.64
N PRO A 121 30.10 -18.76 29.89
CA PRO A 121 31.07 -18.81 30.99
C PRO A 121 32.13 -17.71 30.92
N GLU A 122 32.71 -17.35 32.07
CA GLU A 122 33.80 -16.39 32.13
C GLU A 122 35.13 -16.98 31.60
N PRO A 123 35.96 -16.20 30.87
CA PRO A 123 35.70 -14.82 30.45
C PRO A 123 34.62 -14.74 29.36
N ASN A 124 33.57 -13.93 29.59
CA ASN A 124 32.42 -13.84 28.69
C ASN A 124 32.60 -12.69 27.67
N PRO A 125 32.98 -12.98 26.40
CA PRO A 125 33.20 -11.95 25.40
C PRO A 125 31.90 -11.30 24.89
N TYR A 126 30.73 -11.90 25.18
CA TYR A 126 29.43 -11.46 24.69
C TYR A 126 28.74 -10.45 25.62
N ASN A 127 29.27 -10.18 26.81
CA ASN A 127 28.71 -9.20 27.74
C ASN A 127 28.65 -7.77 27.13
N GLN A 128 29.59 -7.46 26.23
CA GLN A 128 29.64 -6.18 25.50
C GLN A 128 28.55 -6.01 24.43
N ILE A 129 27.77 -7.05 24.10
CA ILE A 129 26.71 -6.94 23.12
C ILE A 129 25.56 -6.10 23.69
N ASN A 130 25.16 -5.09 22.93
CA ASN A 130 23.96 -4.33 23.23
C ASN A 130 22.72 -5.14 22.82
N VAL A 131 22.15 -5.89 23.77
CA VAL A 131 20.86 -6.56 23.60
C VAL A 131 19.81 -5.73 24.33
N ILE A 132 18.85 -5.18 23.58
CA ILE A 132 17.76 -4.40 24.15
C ILE A 132 16.80 -5.32 24.92
N TRP A 133 16.16 -4.78 25.96
CA TRP A 133 15.19 -5.51 26.77
C TRP A 133 13.94 -5.96 25.97
N PRO A 134 13.37 -7.15 26.23
CA PRO A 134 12.15 -7.68 25.59
C PRO A 134 10.93 -6.78 25.64
N THR A 135 10.82 -6.02 26.71
CA THR A 135 9.69 -5.12 26.91
C THR A 135 9.63 -4.01 25.87
N PHE A 136 10.76 -3.60 25.27
CA PHE A 136 10.80 -2.45 24.35
C PHE A 136 9.92 -2.63 23.10
N ILE A 137 10.02 -3.78 22.41
CA ILE A 137 9.16 -4.05 21.25
C ILE A 137 7.72 -4.34 21.67
N GLN A 138 7.52 -4.97 22.83
CA GLN A 138 6.18 -5.24 23.36
C GLN A 138 5.44 -3.94 23.66
N ASP A 139 6.10 -2.96 24.27
CA ASP A 139 5.54 -1.63 24.52
C ASP A 139 5.18 -0.94 23.22
N ARG A 140 6.08 -0.97 22.23
CA ARG A 140 5.82 -0.40 20.90
C ARG A 140 4.63 -1.07 20.21
N TYR A 141 4.54 -2.39 20.32
CA TYR A 141 3.42 -3.17 19.80
C TYR A 141 2.11 -2.79 20.50
N ASN A 142 2.11 -2.61 21.82
CA ASN A 142 0.91 -2.26 22.58
C ASN A 142 0.31 -0.94 22.10
N PHE A 143 1.15 0.10 21.91
CA PHE A 143 0.70 1.36 21.30
C PHE A 143 0.17 1.18 19.88
N TYR A 144 0.83 0.35 19.07
CA TYR A 144 0.38 0.06 17.71
C TYR A 144 -0.96 -0.71 17.69
N ASN A 145 -1.17 -1.63 18.64
CA ASN A 145 -2.39 -2.43 18.73
C ASN A 145 -3.62 -1.58 19.05
N GLU A 146 -3.48 -0.52 19.85
CA GLU A 146 -4.55 0.46 20.06
C GLU A 146 -4.99 1.08 18.72
N ARG A 147 -4.02 1.50 17.91
CA ARG A 147 -4.30 2.05 16.57
C ARG A 147 -4.86 1.02 15.60
N LEU A 148 -4.38 -0.22 15.65
CA LEU A 148 -4.91 -1.32 14.85
C LEU A 148 -6.41 -1.54 15.12
N ASN A 149 -6.85 -1.38 16.37
CA ASN A 149 -8.25 -1.51 16.75
C ASN A 149 -9.11 -0.29 16.35
N GLN A 150 -8.49 0.83 15.98
CA GLN A 150 -9.16 2.05 15.48
C GLN A 150 -9.21 2.13 13.96
N PHE A 151 -8.98 1.01 13.25
CA PHE A 151 -9.04 0.96 11.79
C PHE A 151 -10.38 1.51 11.27
N ASN A 152 -10.31 2.58 10.46
CA ASN A 152 -11.48 3.30 9.97
C ASN A 152 -12.02 2.76 8.63
N GLU A 153 -11.58 1.57 8.24
CA GLU A 153 -12.05 0.88 7.04
C GLU A 153 -11.72 1.56 5.70
N THR A 154 -10.69 2.41 5.68
CA THR A 154 -10.21 3.05 4.45
C THR A 154 -8.90 2.47 3.97
N LYS A 155 -8.65 2.57 2.65
CA LYS A 155 -7.34 2.22 2.05
C LYS A 155 -6.20 3.01 2.72
N ASP A 156 -6.38 4.31 2.89
CA ASP A 156 -5.36 5.18 3.50
C ASP A 156 -5.01 4.75 4.92
N SER A 157 -6.01 4.34 5.72
CA SER A 157 -5.76 3.82 7.06
C SER A 157 -5.06 2.46 7.05
N LEU A 158 -5.38 1.56 6.11
CA LEU A 158 -4.66 0.29 5.97
C LEU A 158 -3.18 0.53 5.62
N VAL A 159 -2.92 1.42 4.66
CA VAL A 159 -1.55 1.79 4.26
C VAL A 159 -0.80 2.42 5.42
N SER A 160 -1.41 3.35 6.15
CA SER A 160 -0.80 3.95 7.34
C SER A 160 -0.44 2.91 8.40
N LEU A 161 -1.36 1.98 8.69
CA LEU A 161 -1.12 0.92 9.67
C LEU A 161 0.02 -0.01 9.21
N ALA A 162 0.04 -0.38 7.93
CA ALA A 162 1.11 -1.21 7.39
C ALA A 162 2.48 -0.52 7.46
N ASN A 163 2.59 0.75 7.09
CA ASN A 163 3.85 1.50 7.19
C ASN A 163 4.36 1.59 8.63
N GLU A 164 3.46 1.77 9.59
CA GLU A 164 3.82 1.77 11.02
C GLU A 164 4.28 0.40 11.49
N PHE A 165 3.64 -0.66 11.01
CA PHE A 165 4.07 -2.03 11.30
C PHE A 165 5.41 -2.37 10.64
N GLU A 166 5.65 -1.96 9.39
CA GLU A 166 6.95 -2.09 8.72
C GLU A 166 8.05 -1.40 9.53
N SER A 167 7.76 -0.24 10.11
CA SER A 167 8.70 0.45 11.01
C SER A 167 9.01 -0.37 12.28
N ILE A 168 8.03 -1.12 12.81
CA ILE A 168 8.26 -2.06 13.92
C ILE A 168 9.13 -3.24 13.46
N LEU A 169 8.89 -3.77 12.26
CA LEU A 169 9.70 -4.85 11.69
C LEU A 169 11.15 -4.40 11.46
N ASP A 170 11.37 -3.21 10.93
CA ASP A 170 12.70 -2.63 10.72
C ASP A 170 13.44 -2.40 12.04
N MET A 171 12.72 -1.93 13.05
CA MET A 171 13.24 -1.78 14.40
C MET A 171 13.62 -3.15 14.99
N TYR A 172 12.78 -4.17 14.79
CA TYR A 172 13.07 -5.52 15.27
C TYR A 172 14.32 -6.10 14.59
N ASP A 173 14.39 -6.01 13.26
CA ASP A 173 15.51 -6.49 12.46
C ASP A 173 16.82 -5.78 12.83
N THR A 174 16.79 -4.46 13.00
CA THR A 174 17.99 -3.68 13.36
C THR A 174 18.47 -4.04 14.76
N LEU A 175 17.60 -3.93 15.76
CA LEU A 175 17.98 -3.96 17.16
C LEU A 175 18.17 -5.37 17.72
N TYR A 176 17.51 -6.38 17.15
CA TYR A 176 17.57 -7.76 17.63
C TYR A 176 18.20 -8.73 16.64
N ILE A 177 18.54 -8.32 15.43
CA ILE A 177 19.16 -9.22 14.46
C ILE A 177 20.47 -8.63 14.00
N LYS A 178 20.44 -7.56 13.20
CA LYS A 178 21.62 -6.97 12.55
C LYS A 178 22.67 -6.52 13.55
N ASP A 179 22.34 -5.64 14.49
CA ASP A 179 23.33 -5.09 15.42
C ASP A 179 23.94 -6.15 16.35
N PRO A 180 23.14 -7.04 16.99
CA PRO A 180 23.70 -8.10 17.83
C PRO A 180 24.53 -9.13 17.06
N VAL A 181 24.07 -9.60 15.89
CA VAL A 181 24.78 -10.59 15.07
C VAL A 181 26.11 -10.01 14.58
N ASN A 182 26.11 -8.76 14.11
CA ASN A 182 27.35 -8.08 13.71
C ASN A 182 28.33 -7.92 14.86
N SER A 183 27.83 -7.69 16.08
CA SER A 183 28.67 -7.64 17.28
C SER A 183 29.27 -9.00 17.62
N ILE A 184 28.49 -10.09 17.52
CA ILE A 184 28.96 -11.46 17.72
C ILE A 184 30.03 -11.85 16.70
N ARG A 185 29.83 -11.50 15.43
CA ARG A 185 30.80 -11.79 14.36
C ARG A 185 32.14 -11.09 14.57
N LYS A 186 32.14 -9.87 15.12
CA LYS A 186 33.37 -9.13 15.46
C LYS A 186 34.15 -9.76 16.61
N ILE A 187 33.47 -10.47 17.51
CA ILE A 187 34.09 -11.22 18.60
C ILE A 187 34.79 -12.47 18.03
N GLY A 188 34.12 -13.20 17.14
CA GLY A 188 34.68 -14.37 16.47
C GLY A 188 33.60 -15.41 16.20
N ARG A 189 33.29 -15.65 14.92
CA ARG A 189 32.20 -16.56 14.50
C ARG A 189 32.37 -18.00 15.00
N ASP A 190 33.62 -18.42 15.17
CA ASP A 190 33.98 -19.79 15.57
C ASP A 190 33.91 -19.99 17.09
N GLU A 191 33.80 -18.90 17.87
CA GLU A 191 33.72 -18.94 19.33
C GLU A 191 32.29 -19.12 19.85
N VAL A 192 31.28 -19.05 18.97
CA VAL A 192 29.88 -19.26 19.34
C VAL A 192 29.60 -20.76 19.41
N SER A 193 29.10 -21.23 20.56
CA SER A 193 28.78 -22.63 20.78
C SER A 193 27.74 -23.15 19.77
N LEU A 194 27.84 -24.43 19.41
CA LEU A 194 26.91 -25.07 18.47
C LEU A 194 25.45 -24.93 18.93
N GLN A 195 25.21 -25.10 20.24
CA GLN A 195 23.88 -24.97 20.86
C GLN A 195 23.27 -23.57 20.64
N PHE A 196 24.08 -22.51 20.73
CA PHE A 196 23.61 -21.14 20.48
C PHE A 196 23.33 -20.89 19.00
N LYS A 197 24.19 -21.40 18.11
CA LYS A 197 23.97 -21.33 16.65
C LYS A 197 22.66 -22.03 16.26
N GLU A 198 22.41 -23.22 16.79
CA GLU A 198 21.17 -23.97 16.53
C GLU A 198 19.92 -23.24 17.07
N SER A 199 19.99 -22.75 18.30
CA SER A 199 18.88 -22.02 18.92
C SER A 199 18.52 -20.76 18.13
N TYR A 200 19.53 -20.01 17.72
CA TYR A 200 19.35 -18.81 16.90
C TYR A 200 18.83 -19.16 15.51
N ASN A 201 19.38 -20.18 14.84
CA ASN A 201 18.93 -20.59 13.52
C ASN A 201 17.47 -21.04 13.54
N ASN A 202 17.03 -21.74 14.59
CA ASN A 202 15.62 -22.10 14.78
C ASN A 202 14.72 -20.86 14.91
N ALA A 203 15.14 -19.87 15.70
CA ALA A 203 14.40 -18.61 15.85
C ALA A 203 14.39 -17.78 14.54
N ARG A 204 15.53 -17.75 13.84
CA ARG A 204 15.72 -17.11 12.53
C ARG A 204 14.79 -17.70 11.48
N GLN A 205 14.68 -19.02 11.39
CA GLN A 205 13.80 -19.67 10.43
C GLN A 205 12.32 -19.32 10.66
N LYS A 206 11.89 -19.19 11.91
CA LYS A 206 10.54 -18.72 12.24
C LYS A 206 10.31 -17.29 11.78
N TYR A 207 11.30 -16.40 11.97
CA TYR A 207 11.22 -15.02 11.50
C TYR A 207 11.21 -14.93 9.97
N ILE A 208 12.02 -15.72 9.28
CA ILE A 208 12.00 -15.83 7.80
C ILE A 208 10.62 -16.27 7.31
N ALA A 209 10.05 -17.32 7.91
CA ALA A 209 8.71 -17.79 7.55
C ALA A 209 7.65 -16.70 7.74
N PHE A 210 7.76 -15.93 8.83
CA PHE A 210 6.90 -14.76 9.05
C PHE A 210 7.06 -13.69 7.96
N LEU A 211 8.30 -13.33 7.59
CA LEU A 211 8.57 -12.34 6.55
C LEU A 211 8.07 -12.82 5.17
N MET A 212 8.19 -14.11 4.86
CA MET A 212 7.62 -14.68 3.63
C MET A 212 6.10 -14.53 3.57
N ASP A 213 5.41 -14.80 4.68
CA ASP A 213 3.97 -14.61 4.79
C ASP A 213 3.57 -13.13 4.65
N TYR A 214 4.36 -12.22 5.23
CA TYR A 214 4.17 -10.78 5.08
C TYR A 214 4.36 -10.34 3.62
N ASN A 215 5.44 -10.75 2.97
CA ASN A 215 5.73 -10.43 1.57
C ASN A 215 4.63 -10.96 0.64
N LYS A 216 4.11 -12.16 0.90
CA LYS A 216 2.97 -12.71 0.18
C LYS A 216 1.72 -11.84 0.34
N PHE A 217 1.43 -11.37 1.55
CA PHE A 217 0.35 -10.42 1.79
C PHE A 217 0.58 -9.10 1.04
N ALA A 218 1.77 -8.50 1.17
CA ALA A 218 2.13 -7.24 0.55
C ALA A 218 1.96 -7.30 -0.97
N LYS A 219 2.42 -8.40 -1.60
CA LYS A 219 2.25 -8.64 -3.03
C LYS A 219 0.78 -8.69 -3.44
N ILE A 220 -0.04 -9.51 -2.78
CA ILE A 220 -1.48 -9.63 -3.08
C ILE A 220 -2.18 -8.27 -2.87
N ALA A 221 -1.90 -7.60 -1.77
CA ALA A 221 -2.51 -6.30 -1.45
C ALA A 221 -2.06 -5.22 -2.44
N ASN A 222 -0.80 -5.22 -2.88
CA ASN A 222 -0.32 -4.32 -3.93
C ASN A 222 -1.00 -4.61 -5.28
N GLU A 223 -1.14 -5.88 -5.68
CA GLU A 223 -1.84 -6.26 -6.92
C GLU A 223 -3.30 -5.78 -6.94
N ASP A 224 -3.99 -5.87 -5.80
CA ASP A 224 -5.40 -5.48 -5.67
C ASP A 224 -5.61 -3.97 -5.47
N LEU A 225 -4.67 -3.27 -4.81
CA LEU A 225 -4.84 -1.86 -4.41
C LEU A 225 -3.99 -0.86 -5.22
N VAL A 226 -2.93 -1.31 -5.92
CA VAL A 226 -2.13 -0.46 -6.81
C VAL A 226 -2.80 -0.44 -8.18
N GLU A 227 -3.14 0.76 -8.65
CA GLU A 227 -3.56 0.91 -10.04
C GLU A 227 -2.39 0.60 -10.98
N LYS A 228 -2.65 -0.23 -12.01
CA LYS A 228 -1.87 -0.16 -13.24
C LYS A 228 -2.07 1.24 -13.83
N LYS A 229 -1.20 2.18 -13.48
CA LYS A 229 -1.15 3.50 -14.11
C LYS A 229 -0.76 3.31 -15.57
N ASP A 230 -1.67 3.64 -16.49
CA ASP A 230 -1.40 3.78 -17.93
C ASP A 230 -0.48 4.99 -18.28
N SER A 231 0.40 5.43 -17.37
CA SER A 231 1.14 6.68 -17.50
C SER A 231 2.63 6.51 -17.23
N PHE A 232 3.41 6.53 -18.31
CA PHE A 232 4.74 7.12 -18.44
C PHE A 232 5.63 7.12 -17.17
N GLY A 233 6.54 6.15 -17.12
CA GLY A 233 7.93 6.40 -16.68
C GLY A 233 8.26 6.36 -15.18
N ILE A 234 7.30 6.23 -14.28
CA ILE A 234 7.58 5.98 -12.86
C ILE A 234 6.99 4.62 -12.52
N GLY A 235 7.85 3.68 -12.10
CA GLY A 235 7.46 2.31 -11.76
C GLY A 235 6.31 2.26 -10.74
N PRO A 236 5.67 1.09 -10.56
CA PRO A 236 4.55 0.96 -9.64
C PRO A 236 4.96 1.45 -8.25
N THR A 237 4.25 2.46 -7.73
CA THR A 237 4.41 2.89 -6.34
C THR A 237 3.81 1.79 -5.47
N LEU A 238 4.67 0.91 -4.94
CA LEU A 238 4.26 -0.12 -4.00
C LEU A 238 3.66 0.57 -2.75
N LEU A 239 2.50 0.11 -2.31
CA LEU A 239 1.83 0.60 -1.11
C LEU A 239 2.36 -0.09 0.16
N PHE A 240 2.84 -1.32 -0.01
CA PHE A 240 3.43 -2.16 1.03
C PHE A 240 4.78 -2.66 0.55
N ARG A 241 5.76 -2.72 1.44
CA ARG A 241 7.06 -3.31 1.15
C ARG A 241 6.91 -4.81 0.98
N ASP A 242 7.26 -5.33 -0.19
CA ASP A 242 7.15 -6.76 -0.52
C ASP A 242 8.48 -7.51 -0.41
N PHE A 243 9.51 -6.84 0.12
CA PHE A 243 10.82 -7.41 0.34
C PHE A 243 11.41 -6.96 1.68
N PHE A 244 11.97 -7.93 2.39
CA PHE A 244 12.79 -7.73 3.59
C PHE A 244 14.06 -8.52 3.36
N ASP A 245 15.20 -7.95 3.75
CA ASP A 245 16.45 -8.70 3.74
C ASP A 245 16.29 -9.96 4.59
N SER A 246 16.86 -11.07 4.12
CA SER A 246 16.89 -12.26 4.95
C SER A 246 17.78 -11.99 6.16
N PRO A 247 17.29 -12.28 7.38
CA PRO A 247 18.07 -12.06 8.60
C PRO A 247 19.42 -12.78 8.50
N GLU A 248 20.46 -12.18 9.08
CA GLU A 248 21.82 -12.70 9.02
C GLU A 248 21.99 -13.98 9.85
N GLU A 249 22.93 -14.86 9.45
CA GLU A 249 23.31 -16.04 10.21
C GLU A 249 24.35 -15.71 11.28
N LEU A 250 24.27 -16.35 12.45
CA LEU A 250 25.35 -16.34 13.44
C LEU A 250 26.60 -17.03 12.90
#